data_AF-A0A8H6F266-F1
#
_entry.id   AF-A0A8H6F266-F1
#
_cell.length_a   1.000
_cell.length_b   1.000
_cell.length_c   1.000
_cell.angle_alpha   90.00
_cell.angle_beta   90.00
_cell.angle_gamma   90.00
#
_symmetry.space_group_name_H-M   'P 1'
#
loop_
_entity.id
_entity.type
_entity.pdbx_description
1 polymer ?
#
loop_
_entity_poly.entity_id
_entity_poly.type
_entity_poly.pdbx_seq_one_letter_code
_entity_poly.pdbx_strand_id
1 'polypeptide(L)'
;MLIMKKNKLAILKSKTDDDIRKCLCASFYQQSAKLTKMNLNGQPEFVNLRHSYMKMFLHPTSSLLDSNLSTNYVIYHELVLTKKEYMNCVTTVDPIWLLEYGYKFFGVADSHRNKIDSEAILNKQKFEKQLLKDKEIYDDIIKQQSKRRSNEISTSNRVSSLFKKQRGI
;
A
#
# COMPACT_ATOMS: atom_id res chain seq x y z
N MET A 1 25.87 1.70 9.06
CA MET A 1 25.43 2.54 7.91
C MET A 1 25.68 1.82 6.56
N LEU A 2 25.15 0.60 6.34
CA LEU A 2 25.68 -0.27 5.27
C LEU A 2 24.68 -0.81 4.23
N ILE A 3 23.37 -0.94 4.53
CA ILE A 3 22.42 -1.49 3.54
C ILE A 3 22.03 -0.45 2.49
N MET A 4 21.68 0.78 2.89
CA MET A 4 21.29 1.83 1.94
C MET A 4 22.42 2.20 0.97
N LYS A 5 23.66 2.32 1.47
CA LYS A 5 24.85 2.56 0.63
C LYS A 5 25.12 1.41 -0.34
N LYS A 6 25.00 0.16 0.11
CA LYS A 6 25.16 -1.03 -0.74
C LYS A 6 24.14 -1.06 -1.87
N ASN A 7 22.90 -0.67 -1.60
CA ASN A 7 21.81 -0.64 -2.58
C ASN A 7 21.76 0.67 -3.39
N LYS A 8 22.77 1.54 -3.28
CA LYS A 8 22.84 2.84 -3.98
C LYS A 8 21.62 3.74 -3.75
N LEU A 9 20.99 3.62 -2.57
CA LEU A 9 19.89 4.49 -2.16
C LEU A 9 20.46 5.75 -1.50
N ALA A 10 20.12 6.91 -2.03
CA ALA A 10 20.56 8.19 -1.49
C ALA A 10 19.96 8.42 -0.10
N ILE A 11 20.80 8.83 0.85
CA ILE A 11 20.35 9.26 2.18
C ILE A 11 20.05 10.75 2.08
N LEU A 12 18.78 11.10 2.14
CA LEU A 12 18.29 12.48 2.09
C LEU A 12 17.78 12.89 3.47
N LYS A 13 17.84 14.19 3.76
CA LYS A 13 17.24 14.78 4.95
C LYS A 13 15.94 15.47 4.58
N SER A 14 14.97 15.39 5.48
CA SER A 14 13.71 16.14 5.35
C SER A 14 13.96 17.65 5.43
N LYS A 15 13.12 18.44 4.77
CA LYS A 15 13.08 19.90 4.91
C LYS A 15 12.00 20.34 5.89
N THR A 16 10.88 19.62 5.94
CA THR A 16 9.71 19.94 6.76
C THR A 16 9.16 18.69 7.43
N ASP A 17 8.55 18.84 8.61
CA ASP A 17 7.91 17.73 9.33
C ASP A 17 6.84 17.01 8.48
N ASP A 18 6.20 17.74 7.56
CA ASP A 18 5.23 17.19 6.60
C ASP A 18 5.84 16.13 5.68
N ASP A 19 7.10 16.27 5.27
CA ASP A 19 7.73 15.26 4.41
C ASP A 19 7.89 13.93 5.16
N ILE A 20 8.17 14.01 6.47
CA ILE A 20 8.27 12.84 7.35
C ILE A 20 6.88 12.23 7.53
N ARG A 21 5.87 13.04 7.82
CA ARG A 21 4.49 12.58 7.98
C ARG A 21 3.93 11.96 6.70
N LYS A 22 4.23 12.52 5.53
CA LYS A 22 3.91 11.95 4.21
C LYS A 22 4.58 10.60 4.01
N CYS A 23 5.87 10.48 4.34
CA CYS A 23 6.60 9.21 4.25
C CYS A 23 5.98 8.13 5.15
N LEU A 24 5.62 8.49 6.38
CA LEU A 24 4.92 7.59 7.30
C LEU A 24 3.52 7.24 6.76
N CYS A 25 2.78 8.20 6.23
CA CYS A 25 1.47 7.98 5.61
C CYS A 25 1.57 7.01 4.42
N ALA A 26 2.58 7.15 3.56
CA ALA A 26 2.81 6.25 2.44
C ALA A 26 3.11 4.80 2.90
N SER A 27 3.71 4.64 4.08
CA SER A 27 4.04 3.33 4.65
C SER A 27 2.87 2.70 5.42
N PHE A 28 2.12 3.53 6.16
CA PHE A 28 1.12 3.11 7.14
C PHE A 28 -0.32 3.50 6.78
N TYR A 29 -0.61 3.84 5.51
CA TYR A 29 -1.97 4.19 5.06
C TYR A 29 -3.02 3.12 5.42
N GLN A 30 -2.61 1.85 5.52
CA GLN A 30 -3.51 0.76 5.90
C GLN A 30 -3.92 0.81 7.38
N GLN A 31 -3.05 1.34 8.23
CA GLN A 31 -3.23 1.54 9.67
C GLN A 31 -3.66 2.98 9.95
N SER A 32 -4.80 3.37 9.37
CA SER A 32 -5.33 4.72 9.46
C SER A 32 -6.70 4.74 10.13
N ALA A 33 -6.96 5.84 10.82
CA ALA A 33 -8.19 6.05 11.59
C ALA A 33 -8.69 7.48 11.45
N LYS A 34 -10.01 7.64 11.59
CA LYS A 34 -10.70 8.93 11.59
C LYS A 34 -11.31 9.21 12.94
N LEU A 35 -11.16 10.43 13.42
CA LEU A 35 -11.84 10.94 14.61
C LEU A 35 -13.34 11.00 14.33
N THR A 36 -14.12 10.30 15.14
CA THR A 36 -15.58 10.26 15.03
C THR A 36 -16.23 11.20 16.03
N LYS A 37 -15.83 11.11 17.30
CA LYS A 37 -16.40 11.93 18.37
C LYS A 37 -15.39 12.13 19.49
N MET A 38 -15.53 13.25 20.19
CA MET A 38 -14.93 13.45 21.50
C MET A 38 -15.90 12.94 22.56
N ASN A 39 -15.47 12.00 23.40
CA ASN A 39 -16.30 11.53 24.50
C ASN A 39 -16.31 12.56 25.63
N LEU A 40 -17.36 12.54 26.47
CA LEU A 40 -17.45 13.41 27.65
C LEU A 40 -16.27 13.25 28.62
N ASN A 41 -15.62 12.09 28.59
CA ASN A 41 -14.45 11.76 29.38
C ASN A 41 -13.15 12.38 28.82
N GLY A 42 -13.23 13.24 27.81
CA GLY A 42 -12.10 13.86 27.13
C GLY A 42 -11.34 12.96 26.16
N GLN A 43 -11.65 11.65 26.11
CA GLN A 43 -10.97 10.73 25.20
C GLN A 43 -11.55 10.76 23.78
N PRO A 44 -10.72 10.99 22.75
CA PRO A 44 -11.15 10.89 21.36
C PRO A 44 -11.45 9.45 20.97
N GLU A 45 -12.61 9.23 20.34
CA GLU A 45 -12.96 7.96 19.71
C GLU A 45 -12.67 8.01 18.21
N PHE A 46 -11.83 7.08 17.78
CA PHE A 46 -11.46 6.90 16.38
C PHE A 46 -12.13 5.65 15.81
N VAL A 47 -12.35 5.66 14.50
CA VAL A 47 -12.83 4.51 13.74
C VAL A 47 -11.84 4.20 12.63
N ASN A 48 -11.54 2.93 12.42
CA ASN A 48 -10.62 2.50 11.37
C ASN A 48 -11.20 2.82 9.98
N LEU A 49 -10.37 3.33 9.08
CA LEU A 49 -10.84 3.75 7.74
C LEU A 49 -11.28 2.58 6.86
N ARG A 50 -10.76 1.37 7.08
CA ARG A 50 -11.18 0.15 6.36
C ARG A 50 -12.28 -0.58 7.09
N HIS A 51 -12.12 -0.77 8.39
CA HIS A 51 -13.04 -1.54 9.21
C HIS A 51 -13.90 -0.58 10.05
N SER A 52 -14.97 -0.06 9.46
CA SER A 52 -15.83 0.95 10.11
C SER A 52 -16.49 0.48 11.41
N TYR A 53 -16.52 -0.83 11.68
CA TYR A 53 -17.03 -1.40 12.94
C TYR A 53 -15.99 -1.35 14.08
N MET A 54 -14.70 -1.20 13.76
CA MET A 54 -13.62 -1.23 14.75
C MET A 54 -13.41 0.16 15.35
N LYS A 55 -13.83 0.31 16.60
CA LYS A 55 -13.60 1.51 17.39
C LYS A 55 -12.23 1.43 18.05
N MET A 56 -11.56 2.56 18.16
CA MET A 56 -10.22 2.66 18.70
C MET A 56 -10.08 3.94 19.53
N PHE A 57 -9.17 3.90 20.49
CA PHE A 57 -8.87 5.02 21.37
C PHE A 57 -7.38 5.32 21.34
N LEU A 58 -6.99 6.54 21.69
CA LEU A 58 -5.58 6.85 21.93
C LEU A 58 -5.10 6.13 23.19
N HIS A 59 -3.92 5.52 23.13
CA HIS A 59 -3.27 5.00 24.32
C HIS A 59 -2.98 6.15 25.32
N PRO A 60 -3.11 5.96 26.64
CA PRO A 60 -2.91 7.03 27.63
C PRO A 60 -1.51 7.68 27.61
N THR A 61 -0.50 6.98 27.10
CA THR A 61 0.86 7.53 26.94
C THR A 61 1.05 8.30 25.63
N SER A 62 0.01 8.45 24.82
CA SER A 62 0.08 9.17 23.55
C SER A 62 0.13 10.67 23.81
N SER A 63 1.11 11.35 23.20
CA SER A 63 1.24 12.81 23.24
C SER A 63 0.10 13.55 22.54
N LEU A 64 -0.73 12.86 21.76
CA LEU A 64 -1.87 13.46 21.05
C LEU A 64 -3.09 13.67 21.94
N LEU A 65 -3.12 13.11 23.16
CA LEU A 65 -4.27 13.26 24.07
C LEU A 65 -4.41 14.72 24.56
N ASP A 66 -3.28 15.38 24.82
CA ASP A 66 -3.23 16.76 25.33
C ASP A 66 -3.07 17.81 24.22
N SER A 67 -3.05 17.37 22.97
CA SER A 67 -2.85 18.24 21.81
C SER A 67 -4.18 18.62 21.18
N ASN A 68 -4.32 19.89 20.80
CA ASN A 68 -5.44 20.33 19.97
C ASN A 68 -5.27 19.76 18.55
N LEU A 69 -5.91 18.63 18.28
CA LEU A 69 -5.92 17.99 16.95
C LEU A 69 -6.52 18.95 15.92
N SER A 70 -5.67 19.54 15.09
CA SER A 70 -6.12 20.33 13.93
C SER A 70 -6.68 19.45 12.81
N THR A 71 -6.24 18.19 12.73
CA THR A 71 -6.66 17.23 11.70
C THR A 71 -7.37 16.03 12.31
N ASN A 72 -8.49 15.64 11.69
CA ASN A 72 -9.33 14.52 12.15
C ASN A 72 -8.82 13.13 11.72
N TYR A 73 -7.67 13.03 11.08
CA TYR A 73 -7.13 11.78 10.53
C TYR A 73 -5.78 11.47 11.16
N VAL A 74 -5.59 10.19 11.50
CA VAL A 74 -4.37 9.71 12.13
C VAL A 74 -3.92 8.39 11.51
N ILE A 75 -2.62 8.14 11.57
CA ILE A 75 -2.01 6.82 11.39
C ILE A 75 -1.47 6.31 12.72
N TYR A 76 -1.41 5.01 12.89
CA TYR A 76 -0.88 4.35 14.08
C TYR A 76 0.08 3.23 13.69
N HIS A 77 1.05 2.93 14.54
CA HIS A 77 2.00 1.85 14.30
C HIS A 77 1.49 0.50 14.80
N GLU A 78 0.89 0.50 15.98
CA GLU A 78 0.45 -0.72 16.68
C GLU A 78 -0.93 -0.52 17.28
N LEU A 79 -1.69 -1.62 17.32
CA LEU A 79 -2.97 -1.69 17.99
C LEU A 79 -2.87 -2.69 19.15
N VAL A 80 -3.08 -2.19 20.38
CA VAL A 80 -3.05 -3.00 21.60
C VAL A 80 -4.49 -3.35 21.99
N LEU A 81 -4.83 -4.63 21.90
CA LEU A 81 -6.15 -5.13 22.26
C LEU A 81 -6.20 -5.40 23.77
N THR A 82 -7.05 -4.66 24.50
CA THR A 82 -7.29 -4.85 25.93
C THR A 82 -8.79 -4.92 26.22
N LYS A 83 -9.30 -4.25 27.27
CA LYS A 83 -10.73 -3.97 27.44
C LYS A 83 -11.28 -3.02 26.37
N LYS A 84 -10.41 -2.17 25.83
CA LYS A 84 -10.63 -1.31 24.67
C LYS A 84 -9.44 -1.46 23.73
N GLU A 85 -9.64 -1.23 22.45
CA GLU A 85 -8.56 -1.21 21.47
C GLU A 85 -7.83 0.14 21.51
N TYR A 86 -6.55 0.13 21.90
CA TYR A 86 -5.72 1.33 22.01
C TYR A 86 -4.70 1.41 20.89
N MET A 87 -4.59 2.57 20.26
CA MET A 87 -3.58 2.86 19.25
C MET A 87 -2.30 3.36 19.92
N ASN A 88 -1.17 2.76 19.55
CA ASN A 88 0.16 3.15 20.01
C ASN A 88 0.98 3.79 18.87
N CYS A 89 1.84 4.74 19.22
CA CYS A 89 2.63 5.56 18.30
C CYS A 89 1.75 6.18 17.19
N VAL A 90 0.93 7.16 17.58
CA VAL A 90 -0.06 7.78 16.71
C VAL A 90 0.46 9.11 16.15
N THR A 91 0.22 9.37 14.86
CA THR A 91 0.62 10.61 14.18
C THR A 91 -0.55 11.17 13.38
N THR A 92 -0.80 12.46 13.50
CA THR A 92 -1.78 13.20 12.70
C THR A 92 -1.32 13.35 11.25
N VAL A 93 -2.22 13.08 10.30
CA VAL A 93 -1.94 13.16 8.86
C VAL A 93 -3.05 13.89 8.12
N ASP A 94 -2.70 14.47 6.98
CA ASP A 94 -3.68 15.07 6.08
C ASP A 94 -4.46 13.97 5.33
N PRO A 95 -5.81 14.04 5.25
CA PRO A 95 -6.59 13.14 4.42
C PRO A 95 -6.18 13.12 2.94
N ILE A 96 -5.64 14.22 2.40
CA ILE A 96 -5.20 14.29 1.01
C ILE A 96 -4.07 13.29 0.75
N TRP A 97 -3.11 13.19 1.68
CA TRP A 97 -1.98 12.25 1.57
C TRP A 97 -2.44 10.79 1.68
N LEU A 98 -3.41 10.52 2.56
CA LEU A 98 -4.02 9.19 2.66
C LEU A 98 -4.69 8.79 1.34
N LEU A 99 -5.40 9.70 0.69
CA LEU A 99 -5.99 9.43 -0.62
C LEU A 99 -4.90 9.23 -1.68
N GLU A 100 -3.86 10.06 -1.71
CA GLU A 100 -2.77 9.94 -2.68
C GLU A 100 -2.10 8.56 -2.64
N TYR A 101 -1.75 8.07 -1.45
CA TYR A 101 -1.06 6.78 -1.28
C TYR A 101 -2.00 5.58 -1.21
N GLY A 102 -3.22 5.77 -0.69
CA GLY A 102 -4.16 4.72 -0.34
C GLY A 102 -5.46 4.71 -1.15
N TYR A 103 -5.58 5.44 -2.26
CA TYR A 103 -6.84 5.57 -3.02
C TYR A 103 -7.50 4.24 -3.39
N LYS A 104 -6.71 3.19 -3.69
CA LYS A 104 -7.24 1.84 -3.98
C LYS A 104 -7.75 1.13 -2.72
N PHE A 105 -7.17 1.44 -1.58
CA PHE A 105 -7.42 0.77 -0.31
C PHE A 105 -8.73 1.25 0.35
N PHE A 106 -9.05 2.54 0.24
CA PHE A 106 -10.19 3.14 0.94
C PHE A 106 -11.54 3.03 0.21
N GLY A 107 -11.59 2.39 -0.97
CA GLY A 107 -12.85 2.18 -1.68
C GLY A 107 -13.61 3.48 -1.96
N VAL A 108 -12.93 4.52 -2.46
CA VAL A 108 -13.54 5.82 -2.71
C VAL A 108 -14.65 5.69 -3.76
N ALA A 109 -15.88 6.03 -3.37
CA ALA A 109 -17.04 6.06 -4.26
C ALA A 109 -16.81 7.00 -5.46
N ASP A 110 -17.28 6.58 -6.64
CA ASP A 110 -17.07 7.30 -7.91
C ASP A 110 -17.54 8.76 -7.86
N SER A 111 -18.61 9.05 -7.10
CA SER A 111 -19.16 10.39 -6.91
C SER A 111 -18.20 11.38 -6.23
N HIS A 112 -17.30 10.89 -5.36
CA HIS A 112 -16.34 11.72 -4.64
C HIS A 112 -14.97 11.79 -5.33
N ARG A 113 -14.74 10.97 -6.39
CA ARG A 113 -13.47 10.96 -7.14
C ARG A 113 -13.20 12.27 -7.87
N ASN A 114 -14.24 12.95 -8.37
CA ASN A 114 -14.11 14.19 -9.13
C ASN A 114 -13.77 15.42 -8.27
N LYS A 115 -13.83 15.30 -6.93
CA LYS A 115 -13.44 16.36 -5.98
C LYS A 115 -12.03 16.17 -5.43
N ILE A 116 -11.38 15.05 -5.75
CA ILE A 116 -9.98 14.79 -5.37
C ILE A 116 -9.11 15.59 -6.33
N ASP A 117 -8.03 16.17 -5.80
CA ASP A 117 -7.12 17.04 -6.54
C ASP A 117 -6.71 16.45 -7.90
N SER A 118 -6.59 17.31 -8.91
CA SER A 118 -6.39 16.90 -10.31
C SER A 118 -5.14 16.06 -10.49
N GLU A 119 -4.11 16.30 -9.66
CA GLU A 119 -2.86 15.54 -9.63
C GLU A 119 -3.04 14.10 -9.15
N ALA A 120 -3.86 13.86 -8.13
CA ALA A 120 -4.12 12.51 -7.63
C ALA A 120 -4.90 11.67 -8.66
N ILE A 121 -5.83 12.29 -9.39
CA ILE A 121 -6.54 11.67 -10.51
C ILE A 121 -5.56 11.31 -11.63
N LEU A 122 -4.66 12.23 -12.00
CA LEU A 122 -3.63 12.00 -13.01
C LEU A 122 -2.68 10.86 -12.60
N ASN A 123 -2.25 10.85 -11.34
CA ASN A 123 -1.39 9.80 -10.79
C ASN A 123 -2.09 8.44 -10.79
N LYS A 124 -3.39 8.39 -10.46
CA LYS A 124 -4.22 7.18 -10.60
C LYS A 124 -4.24 6.68 -12.05
N GLN A 125 -4.52 7.55 -13.02
CA GLN A 125 -4.58 7.16 -14.43
C GLN A 125 -3.22 6.64 -14.95
N LYS A 126 -2.13 7.32 -14.58
CA LYS A 126 -0.77 6.87 -14.91
C LYS A 126 -0.47 5.50 -14.29
N PHE A 127 -0.84 5.31 -13.02
CA PHE A 127 -0.65 4.04 -12.32
C PHE A 127 -1.47 2.90 -12.93
N GLU A 128 -2.74 3.14 -13.27
CA GLU A 128 -3.60 2.14 -13.93
C GLU A 128 -3.06 1.74 -15.31
N LYS A 129 -2.59 2.71 -16.09
CA LYS A 129 -1.91 2.43 -17.37
C LYS A 129 -0.65 1.60 -17.17
N GLN A 130 0.16 1.91 -16.14
CA GLN A 130 1.37 1.15 -15.84
C GLN A 130 1.03 -0.28 -15.43
N LEU A 131 0.03 -0.47 -14.56
CA LEU A 131 -0.40 -1.80 -14.12
C LEU A 131 -0.90 -2.66 -15.28
N LEU A 132 -1.60 -2.06 -16.25
CA LEU A 132 -2.06 -2.77 -17.45
C LEU A 132 -0.88 -3.23 -18.31
N LYS A 133 0.11 -2.36 -18.51
CA LYS A 133 1.35 -2.69 -19.23
C LYS A 133 2.13 -3.80 -18.53
N ASP A 134 2.30 -3.71 -17.21
CA ASP A 134 3.03 -4.71 -16.43
C ASP A 134 2.32 -6.08 -16.51
N LYS A 135 0.97 -6.09 -16.52
CA LYS A 135 0.17 -7.30 -16.74
C LYS A 135 0.38 -7.90 -18.13
N GLU A 136 0.35 -7.10 -19.18
CA GLU A 136 0.61 -7.56 -20.55
C GLU A 136 2.01 -8.18 -20.68
N ILE A 137 3.02 -7.52 -20.13
CA ILE A 137 4.40 -8.04 -20.09
C ILE A 137 4.45 -9.40 -19.39
N TYR A 138 3.77 -9.54 -18.25
CA TYR A 138 3.74 -10.79 -17.50
C TYR A 138 3.06 -11.92 -18.29
N ASP A 139 1.92 -11.63 -18.92
CA ASP A 139 1.19 -12.58 -19.76
C ASP A 139 2.02 -13.02 -20.98
N ASP A 140 2.77 -12.10 -21.59
CA ASP A 140 3.67 -12.41 -22.70
C ASP A 140 4.87 -13.26 -22.28
N ILE A 141 5.46 -12.99 -21.11
CA ILE A 141 6.52 -13.83 -20.53
C ILE A 141 6.00 -15.26 -20.34
N ILE A 142 4.79 -15.43 -19.79
CA ILE A 142 4.17 -16.75 -19.60
C ILE A 142 3.95 -17.46 -20.94
N LYS A 143 3.43 -16.76 -21.96
CA LYS A 143 3.23 -17.33 -23.31
C LYS A 143 4.53 -17.72 -23.99
N GLN A 144 5.60 -16.95 -23.81
CA GLN A 144 6.90 -17.28 -24.36
C GLN A 144 7.52 -18.50 -23.68
N GLN A 145 7.38 -18.60 -22.35
CA GLN A 145 7.83 -19.77 -21.60
C GLN A 145 7.06 -21.04 -22.00
N SER A 146 5.74 -20.96 -22.18
CA SER A 146 4.94 -22.11 -22.63
C SER A 146 5.30 -22.56 -24.05
N LYS A 147 5.52 -21.61 -24.99
CA LYS A 147 6.01 -21.90 -26.35
C LYS A 147 7.41 -22.52 -26.37
N ARG A 148 8.34 -22.02 -25.55
CA ARG A 148 9.69 -22.60 -25.43
C ARG A 148 9.61 -24.04 -24.95
N ARG A 149 8.82 -24.31 -23.91
CA ARG A 149 8.61 -25.65 -23.35
C ARG A 149 7.96 -26.60 -24.36
N SER A 150 6.97 -26.16 -25.13
CA SER A 150 6.37 -26.98 -26.20
C SER A 150 7.36 -27.28 -27.34
N ASN A 151 8.19 -26.31 -27.70
CA ASN A 151 9.20 -26.50 -28.74
C ASN A 151 10.29 -27.49 -28.30
N GLU A 152 10.78 -27.40 -27.06
CA GLU A 152 11.76 -28.34 -26.49
C GLU A 152 11.24 -29.78 -26.46
N ILE A 153 9.97 -29.98 -26.09
CA ILE A 153 9.30 -31.30 -26.12
C ILE A 153 9.22 -31.82 -27.56
N SER A 154 8.87 -30.97 -28.52
CA SER A 154 8.78 -31.36 -29.93
C SER A 154 10.15 -31.73 -30.53
N THR A 155 11.21 -31.02 -30.17
CA THR A 155 12.58 -31.31 -30.61
C THR A 155 13.11 -32.60 -29.97
N SER A 156 12.85 -32.82 -28.68
CA SER A 156 13.17 -34.07 -27.97
C SER A 156 12.49 -35.28 -28.63
N ASN A 157 11.21 -35.14 -29.00
CA ASN A 157 10.45 -36.22 -29.65
C ASN A 157 10.95 -36.50 -31.09
N ARG A 158 11.37 -35.47 -31.84
CA ARG A 158 12.00 -35.64 -33.16
C ARG A 158 13.38 -36.29 -33.07
N VAL A 159 14.19 -35.88 -32.11
CA VAL A 159 15.53 -36.44 -31.91
C VAL A 159 15.44 -37.92 -31.49
N SER A 160 14.54 -38.26 -30.55
CA SER A 160 14.32 -39.65 -30.15
C SER A 160 13.75 -40.54 -31.26
N SER A 161 12.89 -40.01 -32.15
CA SER A 161 12.39 -40.77 -33.31
C SER A 161 13.45 -40.96 -34.41
N LEU A 162 14.33 -39.97 -34.62
CA LEU A 162 15.50 -40.09 -35.52
C LEU A 162 16.49 -41.15 -35.03
N PHE A 163 16.77 -41.18 -33.72
CA PHE A 163 17.63 -42.21 -33.12
C PHE A 163 17.03 -43.62 -33.21
N LYS A 164 15.71 -43.77 -33.10
CA LYS A 164 15.02 -45.05 -33.34
C LYS A 164 15.10 -45.49 -34.81
N LYS A 165 15.05 -44.55 -35.77
CA LYS A 165 15.10 -44.87 -37.21
C LYS A 165 16.49 -45.31 -37.69
N GLN A 166 17.56 -44.88 -37.01
CA GLN A 166 18.94 -45.29 -37.33
C GLN A 166 19.34 -46.65 -36.74
N ARG A 167 18.66 -47.10 -35.68
CA ARG A 167 18.82 -48.45 -35.12
C ARG A 167 17.73 -49.35 -35.70
N GLY A 168 17.89 -49.75 -36.96
CA GLY A 168 16.95 -50.66 -37.62
C GLY A 168 16.75 -51.95 -36.82
N ILE A 169 15.55 -52.09 -36.26
CA ILE A 169 14.74 -53.31 -36.38
C ILE A 169 13.71 -53.00 -37.47
#